data_AF-A0A975SDB9-F1
#
_entry.id   AF-A0A975SDB9-F1
#
_cell.length_a   1.000
_cell.length_b   1.000
_cell.length_c   1.000
_cell.angle_alpha   90.00
_cell.angle_beta   90.00
_cell.angle_gamma   90.00
#
_symmetry.space_group_name_H-M   'P 1'
#
loop_
_entity.id
_entity.type
_entity.pdbx_description
1 polymer ?
#
loop_
_entity_poly.entity_id
_entity_poly.type
_entity_poly.pdbx_seq_one_letter_code
_entity_poly.pdbx_strand_id
1 'polypeptide(L)'
;MGAAAMKGSCWILATLAFASLIPLPAHALEIISAETLPVEDRIDGCIEGMPESIGSFSVKECINTSKGQFALYPTLDHPEKVFEALKENRCVKTLKELYDFETISSHNWRNYQNNMYGLLNGPHKQSWLNTESEESFRQLRSALSVYESNLRNAETKEHVLRLTEYAISDAAINKDLQMYLPQPSIEKLVATYGLGAEGAVSKPVTFMVLPFFILLSPWFCIRLYRRAKRARNYQHFS
;
A
#
# COMPACT_ATOMS: atom_id res chain seq x y z
N MET A 1 14.09 -23.47 64.92
CA MET A 1 14.29 -24.12 63.60
C MET A 1 13.18 -23.66 62.67
N GLY A 2 13.25 -22.57 61.91
CA GLY A 2 14.38 -21.73 61.51
C GLY A 2 14.45 -21.61 59.98
N ALA A 3 13.42 -21.02 59.36
CA ALA A 3 13.40 -20.36 58.05
C ALA A 3 14.38 -20.86 56.95
N ALA A 4 13.97 -21.82 56.13
CA ALA A 4 14.68 -22.16 54.89
C ALA A 4 13.79 -22.84 53.83
N ALA A 5 12.67 -22.23 53.42
CA ALA A 5 11.85 -22.82 52.34
C ALA A 5 10.95 -21.83 51.58
N MET A 6 11.28 -20.54 51.51
CA MET A 6 10.52 -19.57 50.69
C MET A 6 11.46 -18.60 49.98
N LYS A 7 12.26 -19.10 49.03
CA LYS A 7 12.99 -18.23 48.09
C LYS A 7 12.92 -18.68 46.61
N GLY A 8 12.36 -19.85 46.30
CA GLY A 8 12.43 -20.41 44.94
C GLY A 8 11.24 -20.12 44.01
N SER A 9 10.08 -19.73 44.52
CA SER A 9 8.83 -19.73 43.74
C SER A 9 8.38 -18.37 43.22
N CYS A 10 9.09 -17.27 43.55
CA CYS A 10 8.75 -15.93 43.08
C CYS A 10 9.49 -15.55 41.77
N TRP A 11 10.60 -16.21 41.46
CA TRP A 11 11.42 -15.90 40.28
C TRP A 11 10.80 -16.39 38.96
N ILE A 12 10.00 -17.46 38.99
CA ILE A 12 9.43 -18.08 37.78
C ILE A 12 8.20 -17.30 37.27
N LEU A 13 7.45 -16.64 38.17
CA LEU A 13 6.32 -15.79 37.77
C LEU A 13 6.78 -14.40 37.27
N ALA A 14 7.92 -13.91 37.74
CA ALA A 14 8.50 -12.65 37.25
C ALA A 14 9.09 -12.78 35.82
N THR A 15 9.61 -13.95 35.46
CA THR A 15 10.18 -14.20 34.12
C THR A 15 9.11 -14.36 33.03
N LEU A 16 7.92 -14.89 33.38
CA LEU A 16 6.80 -14.99 32.45
C LEU A 16 6.07 -13.66 32.20
N ALA A 17 6.09 -12.73 33.16
CA ALA A 17 5.52 -11.39 32.96
C ALA A 17 6.42 -10.45 32.11
N PHE A 18 7.73 -10.73 32.04
CA PHE A 18 8.66 -9.98 31.18
C PHE A 18 8.69 -10.48 29.73
N ALA A 19 8.25 -11.71 29.46
CA ALA A 19 8.19 -12.25 28.10
C ALA A 19 7.02 -11.70 27.27
N SER A 20 5.99 -11.13 27.91
CA SER A 20 4.87 -10.44 27.24
C SER A 20 5.15 -8.96 26.93
N LEU A 21 6.36 -8.49 27.23
CA LEU A 21 6.82 -7.11 27.04
C LEU A 21 8.00 -7.05 26.06
N ILE A 22 8.06 -7.99 25.11
CA ILE A 22 8.88 -7.78 23.92
C ILE A 22 8.04 -6.85 23.02
N PRO A 23 8.33 -5.54 22.94
CA PRO A 23 7.76 -4.74 21.87
C PRO A 23 8.16 -5.46 20.57
N LEU A 24 7.16 -5.94 19.83
CA LEU A 24 7.35 -6.29 18.43
C LEU A 24 8.14 -5.14 17.81
N PRO A 25 9.27 -5.39 17.12
CA PRO A 25 10.01 -4.32 16.50
C PRO A 25 9.05 -3.65 15.52
N ALA A 26 8.59 -2.45 15.89
CA ALA A 26 7.90 -1.57 14.99
C ALA A 26 8.94 -1.26 13.92
N HIS A 27 8.87 -2.00 12.81
CA HIS A 27 9.68 -1.75 11.65
C HIS A 27 9.18 -0.44 11.02
N ALA A 28 9.51 0.69 11.65
CA ALA A 28 9.19 2.00 11.16
C ALA A 28 9.86 2.19 9.80
N LEU A 29 9.07 2.64 8.84
CA LEU A 29 9.52 2.97 7.50
C LEU A 29 10.14 4.36 7.58
N GLU A 30 11.47 4.42 7.59
CA GLU A 30 12.20 5.69 7.58
C GLU A 30 12.38 6.10 6.11
N ILE A 31 11.62 7.11 5.69
CA ILE A 31 11.78 7.71 4.37
C ILE A 31 12.95 8.68 4.44
N ILE A 32 13.92 8.51 3.54
CA ILE A 32 15.17 9.26 3.52
C ILE A 32 15.03 10.46 2.59
N SER A 33 14.50 10.26 1.38
CA SER A 33 14.40 11.31 0.36
C SER A 33 13.49 10.90 -0.80
N ALA A 34 13.03 11.89 -1.57
CA ALA A 34 12.48 11.70 -2.91
C ALA A 34 13.50 12.20 -3.93
N GLU A 35 13.88 11.35 -4.89
CA GLU A 35 14.99 11.63 -5.81
C GLU A 35 14.64 11.27 -7.25
N THR A 36 15.33 11.91 -8.19
CA THR A 36 15.30 11.54 -9.60
C THR A 36 16.28 10.38 -9.82
N LEU A 37 15.81 9.31 -10.46
CA LEU A 37 16.61 8.17 -10.87
C LEU A 37 17.69 8.61 -11.87
N PRO A 38 18.92 8.08 -11.75
CA PRO A 38 19.94 8.26 -12.76
C PRO A 38 19.46 7.65 -14.08
N VAL A 39 19.96 8.19 -15.21
CA VAL A 39 19.49 7.81 -16.56
C VAL A 39 19.62 6.31 -16.82
N GLU A 40 20.65 5.69 -16.25
CA GLU A 40 20.98 4.26 -16.38
C GLU A 40 19.97 3.33 -15.70
N ASP A 41 19.28 3.82 -14.66
CA ASP A 41 18.29 3.05 -13.88
C ASP A 41 16.85 3.33 -14.32
N ARG A 42 16.67 4.15 -15.36
CA ARG A 42 15.34 4.45 -15.90
C ARG A 42 14.73 3.19 -16.48
N ILE A 43 13.51 2.89 -16.03
CA ILE A 43 12.74 1.78 -16.56
C ILE A 43 11.92 2.32 -17.73
N ASP A 44 12.23 1.85 -18.93
CA ASP A 44 11.41 2.12 -20.11
C ASP A 44 10.00 1.57 -19.88
N GLY A 45 9.03 2.47 -19.92
CA GLY A 45 7.63 2.09 -19.92
C GLY A 45 7.23 1.70 -21.34
N CYS A 46 6.37 0.69 -21.48
CA CYS A 46 5.64 0.45 -22.72
C CYS A 46 4.15 0.50 -22.39
N ILE A 47 3.45 1.50 -22.91
CA ILE A 47 2.02 1.70 -22.66
C ILE A 47 1.28 1.40 -23.95
N GLU A 48 0.51 0.32 -23.90
CA GLU A 48 -0.19 -0.18 -25.07
C GLU A 48 -1.15 0.87 -25.63
N GLY A 49 -1.06 1.13 -26.94
CA GLY A 49 -1.96 2.05 -27.65
C GLY A 49 -1.59 3.52 -27.52
N MET A 50 -0.37 3.83 -27.10
CA MET A 50 0.14 5.20 -27.13
C MET A 50 0.69 5.55 -28.52
N PRO A 51 0.41 6.75 -29.08
CA PRO A 51 0.97 7.17 -30.35
C PRO A 51 2.49 7.33 -30.27
N GLU A 52 3.23 6.84 -31.27
CA GLU A 52 4.69 7.01 -31.37
C GLU A 52 5.11 8.48 -31.36
N SER A 53 4.26 9.38 -31.87
CA SER A 53 4.49 10.82 -31.92
C SER A 53 4.55 11.49 -30.54
N ILE A 54 4.03 10.84 -29.49
CA ILE A 54 4.09 11.35 -28.11
C ILE A 54 5.48 11.10 -27.49
N GLY A 55 6.26 10.16 -28.04
CA GLY A 55 7.60 9.81 -27.58
C GLY A 55 7.63 8.68 -26.55
N SER A 56 8.78 8.50 -25.90
CA SER A 56 9.05 7.47 -24.91
C SER A 56 8.55 7.84 -23.51
N PHE A 57 8.33 6.81 -22.70
CA PHE A 57 7.95 6.92 -21.29
C PHE A 57 9.04 6.27 -20.47
N SER A 58 9.41 6.91 -19.37
CA SER A 58 10.35 6.33 -18.43
C SER A 58 9.94 6.62 -17.00
N VAL A 59 10.27 5.68 -16.12
CA VAL A 59 10.22 5.94 -14.68
C VAL A 59 11.50 6.68 -14.30
N LYS A 60 11.35 7.96 -13.94
CA LYS A 60 12.48 8.86 -13.64
C LYS A 60 12.60 9.20 -12.18
N GLU A 61 11.63 8.83 -11.36
CA GLU A 61 11.53 9.31 -9.99
C GLU A 61 11.24 8.15 -9.05
N CYS A 62 11.77 8.25 -7.83
CA CYS A 62 11.62 7.24 -6.81
C CYS A 62 11.57 7.87 -5.42
N ILE A 63 11.04 7.09 -4.46
CA ILE A 63 11.16 7.36 -3.03
C ILE A 63 12.21 6.42 -2.46
N ASN A 64 13.20 6.98 -1.77
CA ASN A 64 14.22 6.26 -1.05
C ASN A 64 13.82 6.10 0.41
N THR A 65 13.90 4.88 0.91
CA THR A 65 13.68 4.54 2.32
C THR A 65 14.88 3.75 2.85
N SER A 66 14.98 3.60 4.17
CA SER A 66 16.02 2.78 4.81
C SER A 66 16.04 1.31 4.35
N LYS A 67 14.93 0.80 3.80
CA LYS A 67 14.84 -0.57 3.28
C LYS A 67 14.85 -0.69 1.76
N GLY A 68 15.02 0.42 1.05
CA GLY A 68 15.20 0.42 -0.38
C GLY A 68 14.43 1.51 -1.11
N GLN A 69 14.50 1.40 -2.43
CA GLN A 69 13.98 2.37 -3.39
C GLN A 69 12.67 1.88 -4.01
N PHE A 70 11.68 2.78 -4.06
CA PHE A 70 10.35 2.55 -4.60
C PHE A 70 10.12 3.50 -5.78
N ALA A 71 9.94 2.93 -6.97
CA ALA A 71 9.74 3.70 -8.19
C ALA A 71 8.36 4.39 -8.18
N LEU A 72 8.28 5.60 -8.75
CA LEU A 72 7.02 6.33 -8.92
C LEU A 72 6.35 5.99 -10.26
N TYR A 73 5.30 6.73 -10.63
CA TYR A 73 4.59 6.47 -11.88
C TYR A 73 5.46 6.79 -13.10
N PRO A 74 5.32 6.02 -14.20
CA PRO A 74 5.94 6.37 -15.48
C PRO A 74 5.49 7.74 -15.95
N THR A 75 6.44 8.53 -16.45
CA THR A 75 6.21 9.89 -16.93
C THR A 75 6.70 10.03 -18.37
N LEU A 76 6.23 11.09 -19.04
CA LEU A 76 6.67 11.41 -20.38
C LEU A 76 8.06 12.04 -20.39
N ASP A 77 8.81 11.73 -21.44
CA ASP A 77 10.05 12.46 -21.74
C ASP A 77 9.80 13.87 -22.24
N HIS A 78 8.70 14.04 -22.98
CA HIS A 78 8.32 15.29 -23.62
C HIS A 78 6.82 15.58 -23.41
N PRO A 79 6.39 15.94 -22.19
CA PRO A 79 4.97 16.17 -21.88
C PRO A 79 4.34 17.26 -22.76
N GLU A 80 5.12 18.22 -23.24
CA GLU A 80 4.70 19.27 -24.16
C GLU A 80 4.19 18.75 -25.52
N LYS A 81 4.65 17.56 -25.96
CA LYS A 81 4.27 16.98 -27.26
C LYS A 81 2.92 16.25 -27.23
N VAL A 82 2.41 15.91 -26.05
CA VAL A 82 1.17 15.15 -25.89
C VAL A 82 0.01 15.83 -26.59
N PHE A 83 -0.20 17.11 -26.32
CA PHE A 83 -1.37 17.83 -26.81
C PHE A 83 -1.30 18.06 -28.31
N GLU A 84 -0.10 18.31 -28.86
CA GLU A 84 0.10 18.39 -30.32
C GLU A 84 -0.27 17.06 -31.01
N ALA A 85 0.19 15.93 -30.47
CA ALA A 85 -0.14 14.61 -31.01
C ALA A 85 -1.64 14.27 -30.89
N LEU A 86 -2.31 14.78 -29.86
CA LEU A 86 -3.74 14.53 -29.63
C LEU A 86 -4.68 15.45 -30.43
N LYS A 87 -4.21 16.53 -31.05
CA LYS A 87 -5.07 17.44 -31.83
C LYS A 87 -5.80 16.74 -32.98
N GLU A 88 -5.14 15.79 -33.61
CA GLU A 88 -5.71 15.03 -34.73
C GLU A 88 -6.52 13.81 -34.29
N ASN A 89 -6.51 13.48 -33.00
CA ASN A 89 -7.24 12.34 -32.46
C ASN A 89 -8.75 12.51 -32.64
N ARG A 90 -9.41 11.47 -33.15
CA ARG A 90 -10.84 11.50 -33.47
C ARG A 90 -11.72 11.75 -32.23
N CYS A 91 -11.40 11.12 -31.09
CA CYS A 91 -12.13 11.33 -29.85
C CYS A 91 -12.01 12.78 -29.37
N VAL A 92 -10.82 13.40 -29.51
CA VAL A 92 -10.60 14.80 -29.13
C VAL A 92 -11.45 15.73 -29.99
N LYS A 93 -11.47 15.55 -31.31
CA LYS A 93 -12.30 16.35 -32.22
C LYS A 93 -13.79 16.22 -31.89
N THR A 94 -14.27 15.00 -31.66
CA THR A 94 -15.67 14.76 -31.30
C THR A 94 -16.04 15.36 -29.95
N LEU A 95 -15.19 15.24 -28.92
CA LEU A 95 -15.44 15.89 -27.62
C LEU A 95 -15.45 17.41 -27.73
N LYS A 96 -14.55 17.95 -28.56
CA LYS A 96 -14.49 19.38 -28.84
C LYS A 96 -15.82 19.89 -29.40
N GLU A 97 -16.38 19.19 -30.38
CA GLU A 97 -17.65 19.55 -31.02
C GLU A 97 -18.86 19.34 -30.11
N LEU A 98 -18.91 18.22 -29.38
CA LEU A 98 -20.06 17.88 -28.53
C LEU A 98 -20.22 18.79 -27.32
N TYR A 99 -19.10 19.22 -26.73
CA TYR A 99 -19.10 19.99 -25.48
C TYR A 99 -18.60 21.42 -25.66
N ASP A 100 -18.38 21.87 -26.90
CA ASP A 100 -17.84 23.18 -27.24
C ASP A 100 -16.55 23.52 -26.49
N PHE A 101 -15.63 22.55 -26.41
CA PHE A 101 -14.35 22.76 -25.73
C PHE A 101 -13.37 23.55 -26.60
N GLU A 102 -12.49 24.31 -25.95
CA GLU A 102 -11.28 24.82 -26.59
C GLU A 102 -10.35 23.68 -27.01
N THR A 103 -9.41 23.95 -27.92
CA THR A 103 -8.40 22.96 -28.32
C THR A 103 -7.67 22.37 -27.09
N ILE A 104 -7.45 21.06 -27.11
CA ILE A 104 -6.83 20.33 -26.00
C ILE A 104 -5.46 20.90 -25.62
N SER A 105 -5.23 21.08 -24.32
CA SER A 105 -4.03 21.69 -23.74
C SER A 105 -3.83 21.27 -22.28
N SER A 106 -2.70 21.68 -21.70
CA SER A 106 -2.38 21.47 -20.28
C SER A 106 -3.40 22.06 -19.30
N HIS A 107 -4.24 23.00 -19.73
CA HIS A 107 -5.21 23.69 -18.88
C HIS A 107 -6.60 23.04 -18.90
N ASN A 108 -6.95 22.32 -19.97
CA ASN A 108 -8.30 21.78 -20.18
C ASN A 108 -8.35 20.25 -20.39
N TRP A 109 -7.21 19.56 -20.40
CA TRP A 109 -7.12 18.11 -20.61
C TRP A 109 -8.03 17.29 -19.69
N ARG A 110 -8.26 17.75 -18.45
CA ARG A 110 -9.13 17.09 -17.47
C ARG A 110 -10.60 17.09 -17.91
N ASN A 111 -11.03 18.11 -18.66
CA ASN A 111 -12.38 18.15 -19.25
C ASN A 111 -12.53 17.04 -20.29
N TYR A 112 -11.50 16.81 -21.11
CA TYR A 112 -11.47 15.71 -22.07
C TYR A 112 -11.48 14.35 -21.36
N GLN A 113 -10.65 14.18 -20.32
CA GLN A 113 -10.60 12.95 -19.53
C GLN A 113 -11.96 12.61 -18.89
N ASN A 114 -12.63 13.60 -18.30
CA ASN A 114 -13.91 13.39 -17.60
C ASN A 114 -15.05 13.03 -18.55
N ASN A 115 -15.01 13.52 -19.79
CA ASN A 115 -16.11 13.34 -20.76
C ASN A 115 -15.88 12.21 -21.77
N MET A 116 -14.64 11.69 -21.92
CA MET A 116 -14.34 10.71 -22.97
C MET A 116 -15.17 9.42 -22.88
N TYR A 117 -15.47 8.94 -21.68
CA TYR A 117 -16.31 7.75 -21.48
C TYR A 117 -17.77 7.96 -21.90
N GLY A 118 -18.22 9.22 -21.96
CA GLY A 118 -19.51 9.59 -22.51
C GLY A 118 -19.65 9.23 -24.00
N LEU A 119 -18.54 9.13 -24.74
CA LEU A 119 -18.56 8.69 -26.14
C LEU A 119 -18.87 7.19 -26.32
N LEU A 120 -18.65 6.37 -25.29
CA LEU A 120 -18.89 4.92 -25.33
C LEU A 120 -20.31 4.54 -24.90
N ASN A 121 -20.74 5.10 -23.77
CA ASN A 121 -21.94 4.64 -23.05
C ASN A 121 -22.92 5.79 -22.72
N GLY A 122 -22.61 7.02 -23.14
CA GLY A 122 -23.40 8.19 -22.83
C GLY A 122 -24.48 8.51 -23.87
N PRO A 123 -25.23 9.61 -23.66
CA PRO A 123 -26.27 10.08 -24.59
C PRO A 123 -25.69 10.49 -25.96
N HIS A 124 -24.39 10.79 -26.01
CA HIS A 124 -23.67 11.14 -27.23
C HIS A 124 -22.80 9.99 -27.74
N LYS A 125 -23.22 8.74 -27.48
CA LYS A 125 -22.52 7.55 -27.95
C LYS A 125 -22.24 7.65 -29.46
N GLN A 126 -21.00 7.38 -29.82
CA GLN A 126 -20.56 7.43 -31.20
C GLN A 126 -20.65 6.05 -31.85
N SER A 127 -21.30 5.95 -33.01
CA SER A 127 -21.48 4.67 -33.72
C SER A 127 -20.16 4.02 -34.16
N TRP A 128 -19.13 4.83 -34.38
CA TRP A 128 -17.78 4.38 -34.70
C TRP A 128 -16.97 3.95 -33.47
N LEU A 129 -17.45 4.23 -32.25
CA LEU A 129 -16.77 3.92 -31.00
C LEU A 129 -17.58 2.90 -30.21
N ASN A 130 -17.39 1.62 -30.54
CA ASN A 130 -18.17 0.54 -29.93
C ASN A 130 -17.52 -0.01 -28.64
N THR A 131 -16.20 0.07 -28.52
CA THR A 131 -15.42 -0.53 -27.42
C THR A 131 -14.27 0.38 -27.01
N GLU A 132 -13.73 0.14 -25.81
CA GLU A 132 -12.50 0.80 -25.33
C GLU A 132 -11.25 0.39 -26.12
N SER A 133 -11.33 -0.63 -26.98
CA SER A 133 -10.22 -1.09 -27.80
C SER A 133 -9.99 -0.26 -29.06
N GLU A 134 -10.90 0.64 -29.38
CA GLU A 134 -10.75 1.56 -30.52
C GLU A 134 -9.51 2.44 -30.37
N GLU A 135 -8.73 2.53 -31.44
CA GLU A 135 -7.38 3.11 -31.40
C GLU A 135 -7.39 4.55 -30.89
N SER A 136 -8.26 5.41 -31.44
CA SER A 136 -8.35 6.80 -31.00
C SER A 136 -8.72 6.94 -29.52
N PHE A 137 -9.56 6.04 -29.01
CA PHE A 137 -9.95 6.06 -27.59
C PHE A 137 -8.81 5.59 -26.70
N ARG A 138 -8.13 4.50 -27.07
CA ARG A 138 -6.94 4.01 -26.37
C ARG A 138 -5.84 5.06 -26.32
N GLN A 139 -5.54 5.70 -27.46
CA GLN A 139 -4.54 6.75 -27.55
C GLN A 139 -4.85 7.92 -26.62
N LEU A 140 -6.10 8.42 -26.63
CA LEU A 140 -6.52 9.49 -25.74
C LEU A 140 -6.40 9.06 -24.27
N ARG A 141 -6.91 7.87 -23.92
CA ARG A 141 -6.91 7.36 -22.55
C ARG A 141 -5.49 7.21 -22.01
N SER A 142 -4.63 6.54 -22.78
CA SER A 142 -3.24 6.28 -22.41
C SER A 142 -2.48 7.60 -22.29
N ALA A 143 -2.59 8.51 -23.27
CA ALA A 143 -1.89 9.78 -23.24
C ALA A 143 -2.26 10.66 -22.04
N LEU A 144 -3.56 10.79 -21.74
CA LEU A 144 -4.02 11.57 -20.60
C LEU A 144 -3.66 10.93 -19.25
N SER A 145 -3.70 9.59 -19.15
CA SER A 145 -3.29 8.86 -17.96
C SER A 145 -1.80 9.09 -17.64
N VAL A 146 -0.93 9.03 -18.64
CA VAL A 146 0.51 9.28 -18.43
C VAL A 146 0.79 10.75 -18.15
N TYR A 147 0.05 11.65 -18.80
CA TYR A 147 0.16 13.08 -18.49
C TYR A 147 -0.23 13.36 -17.03
N GLU A 148 -1.27 12.70 -16.52
CA GLU A 148 -1.70 12.77 -15.11
C GLU A 148 -0.63 12.23 -14.15
N SER A 149 0.14 11.20 -14.54
CA SER A 149 1.24 10.66 -13.73
C SER A 149 2.25 11.72 -13.29
N ASN A 150 2.52 12.74 -14.11
CA ASN A 150 3.40 13.84 -13.72
C ASN A 150 2.89 14.60 -12.48
N LEU A 151 1.57 14.85 -12.44
CA LEU A 151 0.92 15.51 -11.32
C LEU A 151 0.88 14.59 -10.09
N ARG A 152 0.55 13.31 -10.30
CA ARG A 152 0.54 12.31 -9.23
C ARG A 152 1.91 12.16 -8.59
N ASN A 153 2.99 12.10 -9.37
CA ASN A 153 4.33 12.03 -8.80
C ASN A 153 4.66 13.27 -7.94
N ALA A 154 4.24 14.46 -8.37
CA ALA A 154 4.42 15.68 -7.57
C ALA A 154 3.67 15.61 -6.23
N GLU A 155 2.40 15.20 -6.27
CA GLU A 155 1.56 15.00 -5.07
C GLU A 155 2.17 13.94 -4.15
N THR A 156 2.57 12.79 -4.69
CA THR A 156 3.21 11.70 -3.95
C THR A 156 4.47 12.20 -3.22
N LYS A 157 5.33 12.97 -3.90
CA LYS A 157 6.53 13.54 -3.28
C LYS A 157 6.20 14.52 -2.16
N GLU A 158 5.22 15.40 -2.36
CA GLU A 158 4.77 16.35 -1.32
C GLU A 158 4.19 15.63 -0.10
N HIS A 159 3.40 14.57 -0.32
CA HIS A 159 2.88 13.74 0.76
C HIS A 159 4.00 13.02 1.52
N VAL A 160 4.96 12.45 0.80
CA VAL A 160 6.13 11.79 1.39
C VAL A 160 6.96 12.75 2.25
N LEU A 161 7.26 13.95 1.75
CA LEU A 161 8.01 14.97 2.50
C LEU A 161 7.28 15.38 3.79
N ARG A 162 5.96 15.57 3.71
CA ARG A 162 5.15 15.84 4.91
C ARG A 162 5.24 14.70 5.91
N LEU A 163 5.15 13.45 5.47
CA LEU A 163 5.23 12.28 6.35
C LEU A 163 6.61 12.18 7.03
N THR A 164 7.70 12.59 6.38
CA THR A 164 9.04 12.67 6.99
C THR A 164 9.17 13.77 8.04
N GLU A 165 8.59 14.95 7.80
CA GLU A 165 8.69 16.09 8.71
C GLU A 165 7.99 15.84 10.05
N TYR A 166 6.91 15.06 10.04
CA TYR A 166 6.11 14.82 11.26
C TYR A 166 6.58 13.65 12.13
N ALA A 167 7.71 13.00 11.82
CA ALA A 167 8.28 11.89 12.59
C ALA A 167 7.22 10.89 13.08
N ILE A 168 6.26 10.57 12.21
CA ILE A 168 5.19 9.66 12.56
C ILE A 168 5.82 8.26 12.60
N SER A 169 5.73 7.56 13.72
CA SER A 169 6.31 6.24 13.91
C SER A 169 5.21 5.19 13.75
N ASP A 170 4.48 5.14 12.63
CA ASP A 170 3.24 4.35 12.61
C ASP A 170 2.88 3.70 11.29
N ALA A 171 2.20 2.55 11.41
CA ALA A 171 1.56 1.81 10.33
C ALA A 171 0.59 2.67 9.49
N ALA A 172 0.13 3.80 10.02
CA ALA A 172 -0.67 4.80 9.31
C ALA A 172 0.07 5.37 8.08
N ILE A 173 1.37 5.70 8.22
CA ILE A 173 2.20 6.20 7.09
C ILE A 173 2.26 5.17 5.97
N ASN A 174 2.40 3.88 6.33
CA ASN A 174 2.50 2.82 5.34
C ASN A 174 1.20 2.70 4.53
N LYS A 175 0.04 2.87 5.18
CA LYS A 175 -1.25 2.85 4.50
C LYS A 175 -1.42 4.06 3.58
N ASP A 176 -1.04 5.24 4.05
CA ASP A 176 -1.12 6.47 3.24
C ASP A 176 -0.19 6.38 2.03
N LEU A 177 1.07 5.95 2.20
CA LEU A 177 2.01 5.74 1.08
C LEU A 177 1.49 4.74 0.05
N GLN A 178 0.79 3.69 0.47
CA GLN A 178 0.16 2.73 -0.44
C GLN A 178 -0.91 3.38 -1.32
N MET A 179 -1.55 4.46 -0.88
CA MET A 179 -2.53 5.17 -1.72
C MET A 179 -1.89 6.00 -2.84
N TYR A 180 -0.61 6.35 -2.71
CA TYR A 180 0.10 7.25 -3.61
C TYR A 180 1.19 6.59 -4.47
N LEU A 181 1.48 5.30 -4.23
CA LEU A 181 2.49 4.54 -4.95
C LEU A 181 1.88 3.73 -6.11
N PRO A 182 2.64 3.48 -7.19
CA PRO A 182 2.21 2.51 -8.20
C PRO A 182 2.22 1.09 -7.62
N GLN A 183 1.31 0.23 -8.11
CA GLN A 183 1.10 -1.13 -7.63
C GLN A 183 2.39 -1.97 -7.48
N PRO A 184 3.34 -1.99 -8.43
CA PRO A 184 4.59 -2.74 -8.26
C PRO A 184 5.43 -2.27 -7.06
N SER A 185 5.42 -0.97 -6.78
CA SER A 185 6.09 -0.39 -5.62
C SER A 185 5.37 -0.72 -4.32
N ILE A 186 4.04 -0.78 -4.34
CA ILE A 186 3.22 -1.25 -3.20
C ILE A 186 3.57 -2.71 -2.89
N GLU A 187 3.59 -3.59 -3.88
CA GLU A 187 3.91 -5.01 -3.70
C GLU A 187 5.32 -5.20 -3.12
N LYS A 188 6.30 -4.44 -3.64
CA LYS A 188 7.66 -4.40 -3.10
C LYS A 188 7.66 -3.91 -1.64
N LEU A 189 6.89 -2.87 -1.32
CA LEU A 189 6.80 -2.32 0.03
C LEU A 189 6.17 -3.32 1.00
N VAL A 190 5.08 -3.97 0.60
CA VAL A 190 4.42 -5.05 1.36
C VAL A 190 5.38 -6.21 1.60
N ALA A 191 6.09 -6.66 0.57
CA ALA A 191 7.08 -7.74 0.69
C ALA A 191 8.25 -7.36 1.62
N THR A 192 8.73 -6.11 1.56
CA THR A 192 9.89 -5.64 2.33
C THR A 192 9.56 -5.41 3.81
N TYR A 193 8.34 -4.98 4.12
CA TYR A 193 7.91 -4.64 5.47
C TYR A 193 6.98 -5.69 6.10
N GLY A 194 6.62 -6.74 5.37
CA GLY A 194 5.69 -7.77 5.85
C GLY A 194 4.27 -7.25 6.08
N LEU A 195 3.89 -6.16 5.41
CA LEU A 195 2.59 -5.51 5.53
C LEU A 195 1.54 -6.26 4.69
N GLY A 196 1.44 -7.57 4.86
CA GLY A 196 0.44 -8.39 4.20
C GLY A 196 -0.84 -8.36 5.03
N ALA A 197 -1.85 -7.67 4.49
CA ALA A 197 -3.30 -7.82 4.68
C ALA A 197 -3.80 -8.28 6.06
N GLU A 198 -4.77 -7.53 6.61
CA GLU A 198 -5.73 -8.07 7.57
C GLU A 198 -6.18 -9.47 7.11
N GLY A 199 -5.63 -10.54 7.70
CA GLY A 199 -5.82 -11.90 7.17
C GLY A 199 -4.62 -12.85 7.22
N ALA A 200 -3.41 -12.40 7.56
CA ALA A 200 -2.37 -13.34 7.98
C ALA A 200 -2.73 -13.90 9.36
N VAL A 201 -3.52 -14.99 9.36
CA VAL A 201 -3.54 -15.99 10.42
C VAL A 201 -2.12 -16.09 10.93
N SER A 202 -1.90 -15.65 12.17
CA SER A 202 -0.66 -15.88 12.88
C SER A 202 -0.28 -17.32 12.58
N LYS A 203 0.80 -17.55 11.82
CA LYS A 203 1.42 -18.88 11.84
C LYS A 203 1.53 -19.18 13.33
N PRO A 204 0.90 -20.25 13.85
CA PRO A 204 1.12 -20.58 15.24
C PRO A 204 2.62 -20.64 15.36
N VAL A 205 3.17 -19.76 16.20
CA VAL A 205 4.55 -19.91 16.64
C VAL A 205 4.54 -21.32 17.18
N THR A 206 5.11 -22.24 16.43
CA THR A 206 5.42 -23.57 16.90
C THR A 206 6.48 -23.32 17.95
N PHE A 207 6.04 -22.93 19.14
CA PHE A 207 6.78 -23.27 20.33
C PHE A 207 7.01 -24.76 20.16
N MET A 208 8.28 -25.13 20.00
CA MET A 208 8.72 -26.43 20.46
C MET A 208 8.26 -26.50 21.92
N VAL A 209 7.03 -26.98 22.11
CA VAL A 209 6.60 -27.55 23.36
C VAL A 209 7.47 -28.78 23.47
N LEU A 210 8.66 -28.58 24.04
CA LEU A 210 9.35 -29.64 24.74
C LEU A 210 8.26 -30.32 25.58
N PRO A 211 8.03 -31.64 25.43
CA PRO A 211 7.06 -32.32 26.25
C PRO A 211 7.65 -32.40 27.66
N PHE A 212 7.50 -31.33 28.43
CA PHE A 212 7.53 -31.41 29.87
C PHE A 212 6.26 -32.18 30.25
N PHE A 213 6.41 -33.50 30.32
CA PHE A 213 5.54 -34.37 31.11
C PHE A 213 5.46 -33.76 32.51
N ILE A 214 4.41 -32.96 32.76
CA ILE A 214 4.02 -32.63 34.12
C ILE A 214 3.42 -33.91 34.68
N LEU A 215 4.27 -34.71 35.33
CA LEU A 215 3.85 -35.65 36.35
C LEU A 215 3.20 -34.83 37.48
N LEU A 216 1.92 -34.50 37.31
CA LEU A 216 1.10 -33.99 38.38
C LEU A 216 1.01 -35.10 39.43
N SER A 217 1.81 -34.98 40.49
CA SER A 217 1.75 -35.91 41.61
C SER A 217 0.29 -36.04 42.09
N PRO A 218 -0.17 -37.25 42.46
CA PRO A 218 -1.55 -37.50 42.92
C PRO A 218 -2.02 -36.54 44.04
N TRP A 219 -1.07 -35.96 44.78
CA TRP A 219 -1.30 -34.97 45.82
C TRP A 219 -1.91 -33.65 45.31
N PHE A 220 -1.58 -33.22 44.08
CA PHE A 220 -2.10 -31.98 43.51
C PHE A 220 -3.56 -32.12 43.07
N CYS A 221 -3.93 -33.27 42.48
CA CYS A 221 -5.31 -33.59 42.12
C CYS A 221 -6.22 -33.71 43.35
N ILE A 222 -5.72 -34.26 44.47
CA ILE A 222 -6.48 -34.35 45.73
C ILE A 222 -6.74 -32.96 46.33
N ARG A 223 -5.79 -32.01 46.19
CA ARG A 223 -5.98 -30.62 46.68
C ARG A 223 -7.00 -29.84 45.86
N LEU A 224 -7.01 -30.00 44.54
CA LEU A 224 -8.01 -29.38 43.66
C LEU A 224 -9.41 -29.96 43.91
N TYR A 225 -9.52 -31.28 44.08
CA TYR A 225 -10.80 -31.92 44.42
C TYR A 225 -11.35 -31.45 45.78
N ARG A 226 -10.50 -31.31 46.81
CA ARG A 226 -10.94 -30.81 48.13
C ARG A 226 -11.34 -29.33 48.10
N ARG A 227 -10.73 -28.50 47.24
CA ARG A 227 -11.15 -27.10 47.07
C ARG A 227 -12.49 -26.98 46.34
N ALA A 228 -12.71 -27.77 45.29
CA ALA A 228 -13.99 -27.79 44.58
C ALA A 228 -15.15 -28.27 45.47
N LYS A 229 -14.90 -29.23 46.36
CA LYS A 229 -15.92 -29.73 47.33
C LYS A 229 -16.30 -28.70 48.39
N ARG A 230 -15.39 -27.81 48.81
CA ARG A 230 -15.72 -26.72 49.75
C ARG A 230 -16.56 -25.62 49.10
N ALA A 231 -16.32 -25.31 47.81
CA ALA A 231 -17.07 -24.27 47.11
C ALA A 231 -18.57 -24.62 46.95
N ARG A 232 -18.92 -25.91 46.77
CA ARG A 232 -20.33 -26.33 46.68
C ARG A 232 -21.10 -26.21 48.00
N ASN A 233 -20.44 -26.33 49.14
CA ASN A 233 -21.11 -26.21 50.44
C ASN A 233 -21.45 -24.75 50.82
N TYR A 234 -20.90 -23.76 50.11
CA TYR A 234 -21.24 -22.35 50.32
C TYR A 234 -22.43 -21.85 49.49
N GLN A 235 -22.99 -22.68 48.59
CA GLN A 235 -24.15 -22.30 47.75
C GLN A 235 -25.51 -22.74 48.31
N HIS A 236 -25.56 -23.28 49.53
CA HIS A 236 -26.82 -23.68 50.20
C HIS A 236 -27.19 -22.80 51.42
N PHE A 237 -26.52 -21.66 51.60
CA PHE A 237 -26.91 -20.63 52.57
C PHE A 237 -26.99 -19.28 51.87
N SER A 238 -28.01 -19.12 51.02
CA SER A 238 -28.54 -17.84 50.53
C SER A 238 -29.96 -18.08 50.04
#